data_AF-A0A0S7Z5S7-F1
#
_entry.id   AF-A0A0S7Z5S7-F1
#
_cell.length_a   1.000
_cell.length_b   1.000
_cell.length_c   1.000
_cell.angle_alpha   90.00
_cell.angle_beta   90.00
_cell.angle_gamma   90.00
#
_symmetry.space_group_name_H-M   'P 1'
#
loop_
_entity.id
_entity.type
_entity.pdbx_description
1 polymer ?
#
loop_
_entity_poly.entity_id
_entity_poly.type
_entity_poly.pdbx_seq_one_letter_code
_entity_poly.pdbx_strand_id
1 'polypeptide(L)'
;MMDSTIKRTATALAVASALALPGVASAGEVKTGTAEGLTIKGFVIASLYMQDNDFAFSNGQAAQWPTTDRSTDEWVFGGDVRNTRITLAFNGPEASGLKFNGTIEADFFGGFNGSGAFSDEQQTPRLRLAYVDIVRNKTTFRIGQAWSPMFGYVPASPTHVAFPLGYGTGKIGWRFPGLFVYHDFGGDALKTKLSLAMMR
;
A
#
# COMPACT_ATOMS: atom_id res chain seq x y z
N MET A 1 -36.15 46.06 -11.83
CA MET A 1 -36.80 45.23 -12.87
C MET A 1 -35.91 44.03 -13.11
N MET A 2 -36.50 42.84 -13.00
CA MET A 2 -35.86 41.53 -13.01
C MET A 2 -35.51 41.06 -14.44
N ASP A 3 -34.38 40.35 -14.53
CA ASP A 3 -34.09 39.13 -15.32
C ASP A 3 -34.09 39.15 -16.86
N SER A 4 -32.97 38.70 -17.45
CA SER A 4 -33.00 37.50 -18.30
C SER A 4 -31.59 36.89 -18.50
N THR A 5 -31.28 35.94 -17.61
CA THR A 5 -30.83 34.59 -17.98
C THR A 5 -29.46 34.40 -18.66
N ILE A 6 -28.45 34.21 -17.82
CA ILE A 6 -27.20 33.48 -18.11
C ILE A 6 -27.56 32.08 -18.60
N LYS A 7 -27.27 31.79 -19.87
CA LYS A 7 -27.33 30.43 -20.43
C LYS A 7 -26.20 29.58 -19.81
N ARG A 8 -26.47 28.97 -18.66
CA ARG A 8 -25.68 27.87 -18.12
C ARG A 8 -26.00 26.63 -18.96
N THR A 9 -25.17 26.36 -19.96
CA THR A 9 -25.19 25.07 -20.66
C THR A 9 -24.62 24.02 -19.70
N ALA A 10 -25.49 23.41 -18.90
CA ALA A 10 -25.15 22.27 -18.08
C ALA A 10 -24.98 21.06 -19.00
N THR A 11 -23.74 20.81 -19.43
CA THR A 11 -23.38 19.53 -20.05
C THR A 11 -23.42 18.48 -18.93
N ALA A 12 -24.54 17.77 -18.83
CA ALA A 12 -24.68 16.65 -17.92
C ALA A 12 -23.75 15.52 -18.37
N LEU A 13 -22.56 15.44 -17.76
CA LEU A 13 -21.65 14.32 -17.96
C LEU A 13 -22.19 13.15 -17.12
N ALA A 14 -22.83 12.20 -17.79
CA ALA A 14 -23.24 10.94 -17.19
C ALA A 14 -22.00 10.13 -16.82
N VAL A 15 -21.58 10.18 -15.56
CA VAL A 15 -20.57 9.27 -15.02
C VAL A 15 -21.24 7.92 -14.84
N ALA A 16 -21.03 7.01 -15.80
CA ALA A 16 -21.36 5.60 -15.64
C ALA A 16 -20.38 4.99 -14.63
N SER A 17 -20.73 5.01 -13.36
CA SER A 17 -19.99 4.31 -12.31
C SER A 17 -20.18 2.81 -12.46
N ALA A 18 -19.27 2.16 -13.19
CA ALA A 18 -19.13 0.72 -13.15
C ALA A 18 -18.54 0.33 -11.78
N LEU A 19 -19.42 -0.09 -10.86
CA LEU A 19 -19.04 -0.74 -9.61
C LEU A 19 -18.39 -2.10 -9.93
N ALA A 20 -17.09 -2.09 -10.20
CA ALA A 20 -16.29 -3.30 -10.17
C ALA A 20 -16.20 -3.73 -8.69
N LEU A 21 -16.98 -4.74 -8.32
CA LEU A 21 -16.80 -5.44 -7.04
C LEU A 21 -15.34 -5.91 -6.96
N PRO A 22 -14.61 -5.65 -5.86
CA PRO A 22 -13.28 -6.19 -5.71
C PRO A 22 -13.39 -7.71 -5.62
N GLY A 23 -13.05 -8.39 -6.71
CA GLY A 23 -12.84 -9.82 -6.70
C GLY A 23 -11.65 -10.13 -5.81
N VAL A 24 -11.89 -10.71 -4.64
CA VAL A 24 -10.83 -11.27 -3.82
C VAL A 24 -10.32 -12.50 -4.56
N ALA A 25 -9.24 -12.34 -5.33
CA ALA A 25 -8.56 -13.48 -5.93
C ALA A 25 -8.03 -14.36 -4.79
N SER A 26 -8.45 -15.64 -4.79
CA SER A 26 -7.96 -16.65 -3.84
C SER A 26 -6.44 -16.74 -3.97
N ALA A 27 -5.73 -16.74 -2.84
CA ALA A 27 -4.28 -16.90 -2.83
C ALA A 27 -3.90 -18.26 -3.43
N GLY A 28 -3.14 -18.25 -4.52
CA GLY A 28 -2.60 -19.47 -5.12
C GLY A 28 -1.43 -19.98 -4.28
N GLU A 29 -1.57 -21.17 -3.71
CA GLU A 29 -0.47 -21.85 -3.04
C GLU A 29 0.38 -22.57 -4.09
N VAL A 30 1.62 -22.13 -4.28
CA VAL A 30 2.60 -22.82 -5.13
C VAL A 30 3.44 -23.70 -4.21
N LYS A 31 3.16 -25.00 -4.25
CA LYS A 31 3.99 -25.98 -3.54
C LYS A 31 5.37 -26.01 -4.19
N THR A 32 6.40 -25.70 -3.41
CA THR A 32 7.77 -26.04 -3.81
C THR A 32 7.96 -27.54 -3.55
N GLY A 33 8.89 -28.22 -4.21
CA GLY A 33 9.00 -29.69 -4.16
C GLY A 33 9.35 -30.30 -2.80
N THR A 34 9.26 -29.54 -1.71
CA THR A 34 9.65 -29.88 -0.34
C THR A 34 8.58 -29.35 0.64
N ALA A 35 8.69 -29.57 1.96
CA ALA A 35 7.68 -29.11 2.96
C ALA A 35 7.58 -27.57 3.06
N GLU A 36 8.49 -26.88 2.40
CA GLU A 36 8.56 -25.47 2.14
C GLU A 36 7.52 -25.04 1.09
N GLY A 37 6.99 -23.83 1.27
CA GLY A 37 5.91 -23.32 0.42
C GLY A 37 6.15 -21.87 0.02
N LEU A 38 5.75 -21.54 -1.21
CA LEU A 38 5.61 -20.17 -1.67
C LEU A 38 4.11 -19.86 -1.83
N THR A 39 3.60 -18.94 -1.01
CA THR A 39 2.27 -18.39 -1.20
C THR A 39 2.36 -17.08 -1.95
N ILE A 40 1.69 -17.01 -3.10
CA ILE A 40 1.52 -15.76 -3.83
C ILE A 40 0.15 -15.19 -3.46
N LYS A 41 0.15 -14.00 -2.87
CA LYS A 41 -1.07 -13.30 -2.44
C LYS A 41 -1.00 -11.83 -2.82
N GLY A 42 -2.13 -11.16 -2.82
CA GLY A 42 -2.19 -9.76 -3.22
C GLY A 42 -3.58 -9.35 -3.63
N PHE A 43 -3.67 -8.21 -4.29
CA PHE A 43 -4.90 -7.70 -4.88
C PHE A 43 -4.57 -6.80 -6.04
N VAL A 44 -5.46 -6.77 -7.03
CA VAL A 44 -5.45 -5.78 -8.10
C VAL A 44 -6.45 -4.69 -7.72
N ILE A 45 -6.01 -3.44 -7.79
CA ILE A 45 -6.87 -2.28 -7.61
C ILE A 45 -6.78 -1.45 -8.87
N ALA A 46 -7.93 -1.20 -9.47
CA ALA A 46 -8.11 -0.17 -10.48
C ALA A 46 -9.07 0.87 -9.89
N SER A 47 -8.76 2.15 -10.10
CA SER A 47 -9.55 3.26 -9.59
C SER A 47 -9.63 4.36 -10.63
N LEU A 48 -10.72 5.11 -10.59
CA LEU A 48 -10.90 6.33 -11.35
C LEU A 48 -10.93 7.50 -10.37
N TYR A 49 -10.43 8.65 -10.80
CA TYR A 49 -10.44 9.87 -10.02
C TYR A 49 -10.82 11.07 -10.89
N MET A 50 -11.38 12.09 -10.22
CA MET A 50 -11.71 13.38 -10.78
C MET A 50 -11.21 14.44 -9.79
N GLN A 51 -10.37 15.36 -10.25
CA GLN A 51 -9.65 16.31 -9.40
C GLN A 51 -9.56 17.67 -10.08
N ASP A 52 -9.78 18.74 -9.33
CA ASP A 52 -9.72 20.15 -9.76
C ASP A 52 -8.39 20.84 -9.37
N ASN A 53 -7.57 20.18 -8.56
CA ASN A 53 -6.30 20.69 -8.05
C ASN A 53 -5.15 19.71 -8.31
N ASP A 54 -3.91 20.22 -8.23
CA ASP A 54 -2.73 19.38 -8.10
C ASP A 54 -2.52 19.01 -6.63
N PHE A 55 -2.19 17.75 -6.37
CA PHE A 55 -2.00 17.23 -5.02
C PHE A 55 -0.56 16.81 -4.77
N ALA A 56 -0.13 16.96 -3.51
CA ALA A 56 1.13 16.39 -3.05
C ALA A 56 1.13 14.86 -3.20
N PHE A 57 2.34 14.33 -3.42
CA PHE A 57 2.68 12.94 -3.75
C PHE A 57 2.28 12.48 -5.16
N SER A 58 1.02 12.63 -5.59
CA SER A 58 0.55 12.47 -6.99
C SER A 58 -0.98 12.60 -7.04
N ASN A 59 -1.59 12.55 -8.22
CA ASN A 59 -3.04 12.47 -8.44
C ASN A 59 -3.63 11.10 -8.02
N GLY A 60 -4.96 10.99 -8.01
CA GLY A 60 -5.66 9.74 -7.74
C GLY A 60 -5.43 9.18 -6.34
N GLN A 61 -5.06 7.89 -6.20
CA GLN A 61 -4.93 7.23 -4.90
C GLN A 61 -3.73 7.69 -4.05
N ALA A 62 -2.86 8.54 -4.58
CA ALA A 62 -1.76 9.14 -3.85
C ALA A 62 -2.03 10.60 -3.44
N ALA A 63 -3.19 11.17 -3.80
CA ALA A 63 -3.50 12.57 -3.58
C ALA A 63 -3.78 12.88 -2.10
N GLN A 64 -2.91 13.68 -1.46
CA GLN A 64 -3.03 13.92 -0.02
C GLN A 64 -3.57 15.30 0.35
N TRP A 65 -2.90 16.37 -0.08
CA TRP A 65 -3.33 17.76 0.11
C TRP A 65 -3.05 18.57 -1.15
N PRO A 66 -3.87 19.58 -1.46
CA PRO A 66 -3.65 20.42 -2.63
C PRO A 66 -2.34 21.21 -2.47
N THR A 67 -1.56 21.28 -3.54
CA THR A 67 -0.32 22.05 -3.60
C THR A 67 -0.44 23.28 -4.49
N THR A 68 -1.26 23.19 -5.53
CA THR A 68 -1.47 24.27 -6.48
C THR A 68 -2.89 24.19 -7.00
N ASP A 69 -3.57 25.34 -7.01
CA ASP A 69 -4.85 25.50 -7.69
C ASP A 69 -4.59 25.56 -9.19
N ARG A 70 -5.31 24.76 -9.97
CA ARG A 70 -5.18 24.86 -11.43
C ARG A 70 -5.77 26.20 -11.87
N SER A 71 -5.04 26.93 -12.72
CA SER A 71 -5.39 28.28 -13.16
C SER A 71 -6.64 28.33 -14.04
N THR A 72 -7.12 27.19 -14.50
CA THR A 72 -8.37 26.98 -15.22
C THR A 72 -9.30 26.16 -14.32
N ASP A 73 -10.60 26.47 -14.27
CA ASP A 73 -11.65 25.68 -13.57
C ASP A 73 -11.86 24.30 -14.25
N GLU A 74 -10.78 23.61 -14.58
CA GLU A 74 -10.74 22.40 -15.38
C GLU A 74 -10.58 21.17 -14.48
N TRP A 75 -11.58 20.29 -14.55
CA TRP A 75 -11.52 18.98 -13.92
C TRP A 75 -10.59 18.06 -14.72
N VAL A 76 -9.65 17.43 -14.01
CA VAL A 76 -8.82 16.35 -14.55
C VAL A 76 -9.43 15.01 -14.15
N PHE A 77 -9.63 14.18 -15.17
CA PHE A 77 -10.08 12.80 -15.03
C PHE A 77 -8.92 11.86 -15.29
N GLY A 78 -8.81 10.82 -14.48
CA GLY A 78 -7.77 9.83 -14.66
C GLY A 78 -8.11 8.48 -14.06
N GLY A 79 -7.25 7.51 -14.37
CA GLY A 79 -7.29 6.18 -13.79
C GLY A 79 -5.96 5.85 -13.11
N ASP A 80 -6.02 4.94 -12.14
CA ASP A 80 -4.86 4.53 -11.36
C ASP A 80 -4.95 3.04 -11.00
N VAL A 81 -3.87 2.30 -11.27
CA VAL A 81 -3.70 0.89 -10.89
C VAL A 81 -2.54 0.66 -9.90
N ARG A 82 -1.89 1.72 -9.44
CA ARG A 82 -0.62 1.68 -8.69
C ARG A 82 -0.69 1.00 -7.35
N ASN A 83 -1.86 0.98 -6.72
CA ASN A 83 -2.08 0.31 -5.46
C ASN A 83 -2.23 -1.21 -5.60
N THR A 84 -2.26 -1.74 -6.83
CA THR A 84 -2.09 -3.17 -7.06
C THR A 84 -0.87 -3.67 -6.30
N ARG A 85 -1.08 -4.75 -5.53
CA ARG A 85 -0.09 -5.26 -4.60
C ARG A 85 0.12 -6.73 -4.79
N ILE A 86 1.38 -7.12 -4.81
CA ILE A 86 1.82 -8.50 -4.94
C ILE A 86 2.70 -8.82 -3.74
N THR A 87 2.46 -9.96 -3.11
CA THR A 87 3.21 -10.47 -1.98
C THR A 87 3.62 -11.92 -2.23
N LEU A 88 4.91 -12.17 -2.04
CA LEU A 88 5.51 -13.48 -2.01
C LEU A 88 5.80 -13.82 -0.54
N ALA A 89 5.11 -14.81 0.00
CA ALA A 89 5.32 -15.29 1.36
C ALA A 89 5.98 -16.67 1.32
N PHE A 90 7.17 -16.77 1.89
CA PHE A 90 7.96 -17.98 1.94
C PHE A 90 7.78 -18.64 3.31
N ASN A 91 7.28 -19.87 3.31
CA ASN A 91 7.30 -20.76 4.47
C ASN A 91 8.55 -21.65 4.35
N GLY A 92 9.62 -21.25 5.03
CA GLY A 92 10.91 -21.92 4.94
C GLY A 92 11.05 -23.11 5.89
N PRO A 93 12.23 -23.74 5.94
CA PRO A 93 12.48 -24.92 6.76
C PRO A 93 12.38 -24.61 8.25
N GLU A 94 12.15 -25.68 9.02
CA GLU A 94 12.35 -25.68 10.47
C GLU A 94 13.54 -26.59 10.82
N ALA A 95 14.54 -26.03 11.49
CA ALA A 95 15.75 -26.75 11.87
C ALA A 95 16.22 -26.30 13.25
N SER A 96 16.55 -27.27 14.12
CA SER A 96 17.08 -27.00 15.46
C SER A 96 16.18 -26.07 16.32
N GLY A 97 14.85 -26.16 16.15
CA GLY A 97 13.88 -25.30 16.84
C GLY A 97 13.83 -23.86 16.34
N LEU A 98 14.46 -23.57 15.19
CA LEU A 98 14.36 -22.30 14.47
C LEU A 98 13.49 -22.50 13.22
N LYS A 99 12.47 -21.67 13.06
CA LYS A 99 11.64 -21.61 11.85
C LYS A 99 12.02 -20.37 11.04
N PHE A 100 12.33 -20.57 9.76
CA PHE A 100 12.68 -19.49 8.85
C PHE A 100 11.49 -19.16 7.95
N ASN A 101 11.11 -17.88 7.86
CA ASN A 101 10.08 -17.40 6.95
C ASN A 101 10.58 -16.16 6.19
N GLY A 102 10.01 -15.89 5.02
CA GLY A 102 10.37 -14.72 4.22
C GLY A 102 9.14 -13.99 3.70
N THR A 103 9.25 -12.69 3.47
CA THR A 103 8.21 -11.92 2.81
C THR A 103 8.82 -10.87 1.90
N ILE A 104 8.34 -10.83 0.65
CA ILE A 104 8.58 -9.77 -0.30
C ILE A 104 7.23 -9.21 -0.71
N GLU A 105 7.03 -7.90 -0.61
CA GLU A 105 5.81 -7.20 -1.01
C GLU A 105 6.17 -6.02 -1.90
N ALA A 106 5.44 -5.82 -3.00
CA ALA A 106 5.61 -4.71 -3.93
C ALA A 106 4.28 -4.06 -4.32
N ASP A 107 4.34 -2.76 -4.65
CA ASP A 107 3.28 -2.00 -5.34
C ASP A 107 3.87 -1.24 -6.54
N PHE A 108 3.07 -0.43 -7.24
CA PHE A 108 3.55 0.38 -8.37
C PHE A 108 3.52 1.90 -8.09
N PHE A 109 3.62 2.29 -6.81
CA PHE A 109 3.79 3.69 -6.40
C PHE A 109 5.28 4.08 -6.30
N GLY A 110 6.11 3.54 -7.19
CA GLY A 110 7.50 3.96 -7.33
C GLY A 110 7.63 5.42 -7.75
N GLY A 111 8.86 5.93 -7.62
CA GLY A 111 9.16 7.32 -7.97
C GLY A 111 9.10 7.58 -9.48
N PHE A 112 9.50 8.78 -9.85
CA PHE A 112 9.51 9.28 -11.22
C PHE A 112 10.33 8.40 -12.18
N ASN A 113 9.75 8.02 -13.32
CA ASN A 113 10.33 7.13 -14.34
C ASN A 113 10.96 7.90 -15.53
N GLY A 114 11.60 9.04 -15.24
CA GLY A 114 12.24 9.89 -16.26
C GLY A 114 11.26 10.76 -17.07
N SER A 115 11.77 11.48 -18.06
CA SER A 115 11.02 12.45 -18.89
C SER A 115 10.76 11.96 -20.32
N GLY A 116 10.65 10.65 -20.52
CA GLY A 116 10.35 10.07 -21.82
C GLY A 116 8.91 10.39 -22.23
N ALA A 117 8.62 10.30 -23.53
CA ALA A 117 7.29 10.58 -24.10
C ALA A 117 6.15 9.70 -23.55
N PHE A 118 6.49 8.65 -22.78
CA PHE A 118 5.54 7.69 -22.20
C PHE A 118 5.82 7.43 -20.70
N SER A 119 6.59 8.30 -20.04
CA SER A 119 6.98 8.08 -18.64
C SER A 119 5.80 8.20 -17.68
N ASP A 120 4.76 8.94 -18.05
CA ASP A 120 3.55 9.14 -17.23
C ASP A 120 2.64 7.91 -17.22
N GLU A 121 2.69 7.08 -18.25
CA GLU A 121 1.93 5.82 -18.35
C GLU A 121 2.66 4.63 -17.72
N GLN A 122 3.94 4.76 -17.40
CA GLN A 122 4.76 3.68 -16.87
C GLN A 122 4.73 3.65 -15.34
N GLN A 123 3.89 2.77 -14.80
CA GLN A 123 3.81 2.54 -13.36
C GLN A 123 5.11 1.91 -12.86
N THR A 124 5.75 2.56 -11.89
CA THR A 124 7.08 2.15 -11.40
C THR A 124 6.95 1.21 -10.21
N PRO A 125 7.48 -0.03 -10.29
CA PRO A 125 7.48 -0.95 -9.15
C PRO A 125 8.24 -0.38 -7.96
N ARG A 126 7.70 -0.55 -6.76
CA ARG A 126 8.32 -0.16 -5.50
C ARG A 126 8.26 -1.28 -4.50
N LEU A 127 9.42 -1.60 -3.93
CA LEU A 127 9.54 -2.55 -2.86
C LEU A 127 8.94 -1.98 -1.57
N ARG A 128 7.96 -2.70 -1.01
CA ARG A 128 7.27 -2.34 0.21
C ARG A 128 7.89 -3.05 1.41
N LEU A 129 7.87 -4.37 1.40
CA LEU A 129 8.43 -5.20 2.46
C LEU A 129 9.42 -6.17 1.84
N ALA A 130 10.54 -6.39 2.52
CA ALA A 130 11.52 -7.39 2.13
C ALA A 130 12.28 -7.80 3.38
N TYR A 131 11.85 -8.89 4.02
CA TYR A 131 12.47 -9.34 5.25
C TYR A 131 12.44 -10.86 5.39
N VAL A 132 13.30 -11.34 6.28
CA VAL A 132 13.33 -12.72 6.79
C VAL A 132 13.00 -12.70 8.27
N ASP A 133 12.17 -13.65 8.69
CA ASP A 133 11.87 -13.94 10.09
C ASP A 133 12.57 -15.23 10.51
N ILE A 134 13.26 -15.17 11.65
CA ILE A 134 13.82 -16.32 12.38
C ILE A 134 13.02 -16.44 13.66
N VAL A 135 12.19 -17.47 13.75
CA VAL A 135 11.27 -17.69 14.87
C VAL A 135 11.80 -18.80 15.77
N ARG A 136 11.84 -18.54 17.07
CA ARG A 136 12.16 -19.52 18.12
C ARG A 136 11.17 -19.36 19.27
N ASN A 137 10.30 -20.35 19.46
CA ASN A 137 9.24 -20.31 20.47
C ASN A 137 8.39 -19.03 20.34
N LYS A 138 8.42 -18.13 21.35
CA LYS A 138 7.68 -16.86 21.39
C LYS A 138 8.49 -15.66 20.90
N THR A 139 9.71 -15.87 20.41
CA THR A 139 10.60 -14.81 19.92
C THR A 139 10.73 -14.86 18.41
N THR A 140 10.60 -13.72 17.75
CA THR A 140 10.87 -13.55 16.32
C THR A 140 11.94 -12.49 16.12
N PHE A 141 13.01 -12.86 15.43
CA PHE A 141 14.01 -11.93 14.91
C PHE A 141 13.71 -11.66 13.45
N ARG A 142 13.54 -10.39 13.08
CA ARG A 142 13.28 -9.96 11.71
C ARG A 142 14.43 -9.14 11.19
N ILE A 143 14.88 -9.45 9.98
CA ILE A 143 15.97 -8.74 9.32
C ILE A 143 15.49 -8.31 7.93
N GLY A 144 15.58 -7.01 7.63
CA GLY A 144 15.25 -6.45 6.32
C GLY A 144 14.37 -5.21 6.40
N GLN A 145 13.72 -4.87 5.30
CA GLN A 145 12.79 -3.74 5.23
C GLN A 145 11.40 -4.14 5.73
N ALA A 146 11.00 -3.58 6.87
CA ALA A 146 9.70 -3.82 7.48
C ALA A 146 9.10 -2.53 8.05
N TRP A 147 7.81 -2.57 8.41
CA TRP A 147 7.16 -1.47 9.10
C TRP A 147 7.82 -1.18 10.45
N SER A 148 7.97 0.10 10.76
CA SER A 148 8.26 0.57 12.12
C SER A 148 7.33 -0.11 13.13
N PRO A 149 7.84 -0.59 14.28
CA PRO A 149 7.01 -1.11 15.36
C PRO A 149 5.97 -0.11 15.87
N MET A 150 6.28 1.18 15.78
CA MET A 150 5.41 2.28 16.16
C MET A 150 4.43 2.69 15.05
N PHE A 151 4.46 2.00 13.90
CA PHE A 151 3.49 2.22 12.84
C PHE A 151 2.15 1.59 13.22
N GLY A 152 1.24 2.42 13.72
CA GLY A 152 -0.11 2.01 14.06
C GLY A 152 -0.94 1.56 12.85
N TYR A 153 -2.03 0.83 13.09
CA TYR A 153 -2.93 0.32 12.06
C TYR A 153 -3.45 1.47 11.17
N VAL A 154 -3.03 1.51 9.89
CA VAL A 154 -3.70 2.30 8.86
C VAL A 154 -4.74 1.37 8.24
N PRO A 155 -6.03 1.73 8.23
CA PRO A 155 -7.01 0.99 7.45
C PRO A 155 -6.48 0.82 6.03
N ALA A 156 -6.25 -0.42 5.62
CA ALA A 156 -5.94 -0.72 4.23
C ALA A 156 -7.25 -0.57 3.45
N SER A 157 -7.64 0.68 3.15
CA SER A 157 -8.79 0.92 2.30
C SER A 157 -8.40 0.61 0.86
N PRO A 158 -9.07 -0.33 0.17
CA PRO A 158 -8.96 -0.45 -1.28
C PRO A 158 -9.63 0.73 -1.99
N THR A 159 -10.48 1.47 -1.27
CA THR A 159 -11.33 2.54 -1.77
C THR A 159 -10.83 3.88 -1.28
N HIS A 160 -10.15 4.60 -2.17
CA HIS A 160 -10.09 6.07 -2.28
C HIS A 160 -9.51 6.91 -1.10
N VAL A 161 -9.25 6.33 0.08
CA VAL A 161 -8.49 7.03 1.13
C VAL A 161 -7.04 6.99 0.70
N ALA A 162 -6.54 8.13 0.21
CA ALA A 162 -5.21 8.24 -0.35
C ALA A 162 -4.17 7.56 0.54
N PHE A 163 -3.29 6.77 -0.07
CA PHE A 163 -2.16 6.20 0.62
C PHE A 163 -1.05 7.27 0.66
N PRO A 164 -0.63 7.81 1.83
CA PRO A 164 -0.97 7.44 3.20
C PRO A 164 -1.61 8.57 4.02
N LEU A 165 -2.87 8.92 3.76
CA LEU A 165 -3.70 9.73 4.64
C LEU A 165 -3.74 9.09 6.04
N GLY A 166 -3.38 9.88 7.05
CA GLY A 166 -3.17 9.42 8.43
C GLY A 166 -1.69 9.18 8.78
N TYR A 167 -0.76 9.27 7.82
CA TYR A 167 0.65 9.46 8.12
C TYR A 167 0.84 10.90 8.64
N GLY A 168 1.27 11.03 9.89
CA GLY A 168 1.35 12.31 10.62
C GLY A 168 0.33 12.46 11.76
N THR A 169 -0.74 11.67 11.81
CA THR A 169 -1.72 11.69 12.92
C THR A 169 -1.26 10.82 14.10
N GLY A 170 -0.05 11.04 14.60
CA GLY A 170 0.52 10.32 15.74
C GLY A 170 1.17 8.96 15.43
N LYS A 171 1.33 8.60 14.16
CA LYS A 171 2.07 7.39 13.73
C LYS A 171 3.54 7.73 13.51
N ILE A 172 4.44 7.02 14.19
CA ILE A 172 5.88 7.30 14.16
C ILE A 172 6.63 6.21 13.38
N GLY A 173 7.41 6.65 12.40
CA GLY A 173 8.23 5.80 11.54
C GLY A 173 7.50 5.30 10.29
N TRP A 174 8.27 4.75 9.35
CA TRP A 174 7.77 4.20 8.09
C TRP A 174 8.34 2.78 7.90
N ARG A 175 8.38 2.28 6.67
CA ARG A 175 9.14 1.07 6.33
C ARG A 175 10.61 1.43 6.23
N PHE A 176 11.46 0.67 6.90
CA PHE A 176 12.91 0.88 6.86
C PHE A 176 13.67 -0.44 6.96
N PRO A 177 14.87 -0.54 6.38
CA PRO A 177 15.77 -1.66 6.59
C PRO A 177 16.29 -1.64 8.03
N GLY A 178 16.17 -2.75 8.75
CA GLY A 178 16.64 -2.84 10.12
C GLY A 178 16.61 -4.25 10.68
N LEU A 179 16.98 -4.33 11.96
CA LEU A 179 16.80 -5.51 12.80
C LEU A 179 15.63 -5.25 13.75
N PHE A 180 14.68 -6.19 13.81
CA PHE A 180 13.54 -6.11 14.69
C PHE A 180 13.47 -7.35 15.57
N VAL A 181 13.08 -7.15 16.83
CA VAL A 181 12.87 -8.25 17.78
C VAL A 181 11.45 -8.14 18.30
N TYR A 182 10.70 -9.22 18.13
CA TYR A 182 9.37 -9.38 18.67
C TYR A 182 9.39 -10.49 19.71
N HIS A 183 8.82 -10.23 20.88
CA HIS A 183 8.64 -11.25 21.90
C HIS A 183 7.21 -11.24 22.43
N ASP A 184 6.55 -12.38 22.37
CA ASP A 184 5.21 -12.58 22.92
C ASP A 184 5.31 -13.07 24.36
N PHE A 185 4.85 -12.25 25.31
CA PHE A 185 4.80 -12.61 26.73
C PHE A 185 3.46 -13.26 27.11
N GLY A 186 2.52 -13.34 26.18
CA GLY A 186 1.14 -13.66 26.49
C GLY A 186 0.90 -15.09 26.95
N GLY A 187 -0.05 -15.20 27.88
CA GLY A 187 -0.83 -16.41 28.18
C GLY A 187 -2.32 -16.11 27.91
N ASP A 188 -3.21 -17.08 28.13
CA ASP A 188 -4.62 -16.98 27.69
C ASP A 188 -5.39 -15.74 28.20
N ALA A 189 -4.98 -15.16 29.33
CA ALA A 189 -5.62 -13.99 29.94
C ALA A 189 -5.08 -12.62 29.47
N LEU A 190 -3.86 -12.54 28.92
CA LEU A 190 -3.25 -11.27 28.51
C LEU A 190 -2.30 -11.49 27.33
N LYS A 191 -2.57 -10.85 26.19
CA LYS A 191 -1.72 -10.90 24.99
C LYS A 191 -0.81 -9.67 24.96
N THR A 192 0.40 -9.79 25.52
CA THR A 192 1.40 -8.72 25.55
C THR A 192 2.54 -9.00 24.59
N LYS A 193 2.89 -8.03 23.74
CA LYS A 193 4.00 -8.14 22.79
C LYS A 193 4.97 -6.97 22.97
N LEU A 194 6.27 -7.27 23.06
CA LEU A 194 7.34 -6.28 22.94
C LEU A 194 7.85 -6.28 21.51
N SER A 195 8.02 -5.10 20.94
CA SER A 195 8.59 -4.89 19.62
C SER A 195 9.69 -3.84 19.69
N LEU A 196 10.89 -4.22 19.29
CA LEU A 196 12.07 -3.35 19.25
C LEU A 196 12.56 -3.29 17.80
N ALA A 197 13.05 -2.13 17.37
CA ALA A 197 13.68 -1.98 16.08
C ALA A 197 14.92 -1.11 16.18
N MET A 198 15.98 -1.55 15.50
CA MET A 198 17.20 -0.78 15.32
C MET A 198 17.28 -0.34 13.85
N MET A 199 17.31 0.97 13.64
CA MET A 199 17.61 1.59 12.34
C MET A 199 19.13 1.67 12.17
N ARG A 200 19.58 1.68 10.91
CA ARG A 200 20.92 2.14 10.55
C ARG A 200 20.89 3.63 10.22
#